data_AF-A0A7G7KTA0-F1
#
_entry.id   AF-A0A7G7KTA0-F1
#
_cell.length_a   1.000
_cell.length_b   1.000
_cell.length_c   1.000
_cell.angle_alpha   90.00
_cell.angle_beta   90.00
_cell.angle_gamma   90.00
#
_symmetry.space_group_name_H-M   'P 1'
#
loop_
_entity.id
_entity.type
_entity.pdbx_description
1 polymer ?
#
loop_
_entity_poly.entity_id
_entity_poly.type
_entity_poly.pdbx_seq_one_letter_code
_entity_poly.pdbx_strand_id
1 'polypeptide(L)'
;MKLFQKLLLAPAALGLLAPVAANAADVNIAGLSQYGPSSASGRAAEQVTSITQFSDVQPTDWAYQALSNLIERYGCVAGYPNGTYRGNRAMTRYEAAALLNACLDRITEVTDELKRLMKEFERELAITRGRVDGLEAKVGELQATQFSTTTKLRGFTRFVLGANSFTGTNTAAGDVDTAYTTAFKKAKRGATTFNYDQRLYLDTSFTGKDLLRTLLRAGNFQLSAYNYGLLKLDPAFQEPAGPNVVGVNRLFYAFPAGEKFNFNVGARVRIDDPGMLAIGVPSVYKPGLLDFFTRAGSPGVYNKSGFGAGFGGTYKTLLGIKGLAISSNYVSADGSDGNPSTGGIMTGGSNSVSVTQLGYLGKNTPLIGGNYAIAAAYTYAQNSKLHRATPYGFDVGRTGSNNSYGVSGSWIPENTGWIPTVSLGWGSTNSENATFRGIPYRTDNWAKTQSWMVGLQWNDALRKGNKAGMAVGQAPYVSDNGGGSVGTVAGASTPMDSNTMWEWWYEYQVSDNISVKPALYYINNLDGQYGKYNTSTGAYNAKDNVFGGLLMTTFRF
;
A
#
# COMPACT_ATOMS: atom_id res chain seq x y z
N MET A 1 20.36 -47.50 3.62
CA MET A 1 21.25 -46.74 4.51
C MET A 1 20.80 -45.28 4.46
N LYS A 2 20.04 -44.84 5.47
CA LYS A 2 20.52 -44.05 6.62
C LYS A 2 20.70 -42.57 6.26
N LEU A 3 19.67 -41.78 6.54
CA LEU A 3 19.67 -40.54 7.31
C LEU A 3 18.36 -39.81 6.97
N PHE A 4 17.35 -39.88 7.85
CA PHE A 4 16.28 -38.87 8.04
C PHE A 4 15.12 -39.37 8.93
N GLN A 5 15.17 -40.61 9.46
CA GLN A 5 14.32 -41.05 10.56
C GLN A 5 15.06 -41.03 11.88
N LYS A 6 15.35 -39.84 12.42
CA LYS A 6 15.63 -39.61 13.85
C LYS A 6 15.41 -38.14 14.17
N LEU A 7 14.23 -37.78 14.67
CA LEU A 7 14.03 -36.78 15.74
C LEU A 7 12.52 -36.57 15.93
N LEU A 8 11.92 -37.47 16.70
CA LEU A 8 10.69 -37.21 17.42
C LEU A 8 10.73 -38.03 18.70
N LEU A 9 10.30 -37.39 19.80
CA LEU A 9 9.90 -37.96 21.08
C LEU A 9 11.04 -38.29 22.07
N ALA A 10 11.32 -37.30 22.92
CA ALA A 10 11.83 -37.52 24.27
C ALA A 10 10.63 -37.77 25.20
N PRO A 11 10.52 -38.94 25.87
CA PRO A 11 9.59 -39.16 26.95
C PRO A 11 10.28 -38.85 28.30
N ALA A 12 9.63 -38.04 29.13
CA ALA A 12 9.98 -37.89 30.53
C ALA A 12 9.35 -39.01 31.34
N ALA A 13 10.16 -39.95 31.82
CA ALA A 13 9.79 -40.90 32.86
C ALA A 13 11.00 -41.16 33.78
N LEU A 14 10.94 -40.59 34.98
CA LEU A 14 11.72 -40.88 36.18
C LEU A 14 10.63 -41.04 37.25
N GLY A 15 10.49 -42.12 38.01
CA GLY A 15 11.17 -43.38 38.18
C GLY A 15 10.44 -44.10 39.33
N LEU A 16 10.61 -45.42 39.46
CA LEU A 16 10.56 -46.21 40.70
C LEU A 16 10.45 -47.71 40.35
N LEU A 17 11.53 -48.46 40.59
CA LEU A 17 11.55 -49.91 40.78
C LEU A 17 11.99 -50.11 42.24
N ALA A 18 11.12 -50.61 43.14
CA ALA A 18 10.92 -52.03 43.54
C ALA A 18 12.04 -52.56 44.49
N PRO A 19 11.91 -53.69 45.23
CA PRO A 19 10.75 -54.53 45.61
C PRO A 19 10.76 -54.92 47.11
N VAL A 20 9.72 -55.60 47.64
CA VAL A 20 9.86 -56.83 48.48
C VAL A 20 8.58 -57.67 48.36
N ALA A 21 8.77 -58.98 48.19
CA ALA A 21 7.75 -60.01 48.02
C ALA A 21 7.12 -60.49 49.34
N ALA A 22 5.89 -61.01 49.26
CA ALA A 22 5.40 -62.08 50.12
C ALA A 22 4.33 -62.89 49.38
N ASN A 23 4.44 -64.22 49.44
CA ASN A 23 3.61 -65.19 48.73
C ASN A 23 2.31 -65.56 49.46
N ALA A 24 1.29 -65.82 48.64
CA ALA A 24 0.24 -66.85 48.72
C ALA A 24 -0.66 -66.99 49.97
N ALA A 25 -1.97 -66.86 49.74
CA ALA A 25 -2.93 -67.92 50.06
C ALA A 25 -4.22 -67.74 49.22
N ASP A 26 -4.62 -68.82 48.55
CA ASP A 26 -5.87 -68.94 47.80
C ASP A 26 -7.09 -68.64 48.68
N VAL A 27 -7.99 -67.77 48.17
CA VAL A 27 -9.28 -67.49 48.80
C VAL A 27 -10.32 -68.46 48.26
N ASN A 28 -10.86 -69.27 49.17
CA ASN A 28 -11.90 -70.25 48.93
C ASN A 28 -13.22 -69.59 48.46
N ILE A 29 -13.57 -69.82 47.19
CA ILE A 29 -14.76 -69.28 46.49
C ILE A 29 -16.10 -69.91 46.94
N ALA A 30 -16.11 -70.84 47.90
CA ALA A 30 -17.33 -71.48 48.39
C ALA A 30 -18.08 -70.71 49.52
N GLY A 31 -17.62 -69.53 49.95
CA GLY A 31 -18.21 -68.75 51.05
C GLY A 31 -18.88 -67.42 50.66
N LEU A 32 -18.93 -67.07 49.38
CA LEU A 32 -19.34 -65.74 48.90
C LEU A 32 -20.73 -65.67 48.24
N SER A 33 -21.56 -66.71 48.40
CA SER A 33 -22.94 -66.75 47.87
C SER A 33 -24.03 -66.36 48.88
N GLN A 34 -23.70 -65.78 50.04
CA GLN A 34 -24.70 -65.34 51.04
C GLN A 34 -24.77 -63.82 51.29
N TYR A 35 -24.04 -63.00 50.53
CA TYR A 35 -24.12 -61.53 50.62
C TYR A 35 -24.20 -60.85 49.25
N GLY A 36 -24.97 -61.44 48.33
CA GLY A 36 -25.57 -60.69 47.23
C GLY A 36 -26.92 -60.13 47.67
N PRO A 37 -27.36 -58.96 47.18
CA PRO A 37 -28.67 -58.43 47.52
C PRO A 37 -29.75 -59.37 46.98
N SER A 38 -30.40 -60.12 47.86
CA SER A 38 -31.61 -60.85 47.57
C SER A 38 -32.75 -59.86 47.39
N SER A 39 -32.88 -59.34 46.17
CA SER A 39 -34.14 -58.82 45.65
C SER A 39 -35.07 -60.01 45.39
N ALA A 40 -35.72 -60.54 46.43
CA ALA A 40 -36.97 -61.29 46.35
C ALA A 40 -37.51 -61.64 47.75
N SER A 41 -38.82 -61.51 47.89
CA SER A 41 -39.69 -61.90 49.01
C SER A 41 -39.78 -60.94 50.21
N GLY A 42 -40.99 -60.39 50.36
CA GLY A 42 -41.31 -59.28 51.23
C GLY A 42 -41.25 -59.60 52.72
N ARG A 43 -40.69 -58.64 53.45
CA ARG A 43 -41.22 -58.04 54.68
C ARG A 43 -40.45 -56.73 54.86
N ALA A 44 -41.11 -55.61 54.60
CA ALA A 44 -40.59 -54.31 55.02
C ALA A 44 -40.53 -54.34 56.55
N ALA A 45 -39.34 -54.52 57.12
CA ALA A 45 -39.11 -54.09 58.48
C ALA A 45 -39.22 -52.57 58.46
N GLU A 46 -40.15 -52.01 59.23
CA GLU A 46 -40.38 -50.56 59.33
C GLU A 46 -39.05 -49.84 59.62
N GLN A 47 -38.52 -49.19 58.60
CA GLN A 47 -37.39 -48.29 58.76
C GLN A 47 -37.93 -47.05 59.48
N VAL A 48 -37.38 -46.79 60.67
CA VAL A 48 -37.69 -45.60 61.45
C VAL A 48 -37.23 -44.36 60.67
N THR A 49 -38.14 -43.43 60.38
CA THR A 49 -37.88 -42.26 59.53
C THR A 49 -37.78 -40.94 60.32
N SER A 50 -38.05 -40.97 61.63
CA SER A 50 -37.86 -39.83 62.53
C SER A 50 -37.43 -40.27 63.92
N ILE A 51 -36.61 -39.46 64.57
CA ILE A 51 -36.13 -39.70 65.93
C ILE A 51 -37.26 -39.83 66.96
N THR A 52 -38.41 -39.20 66.70
CA THR A 52 -39.59 -39.22 67.58
C THR A 52 -40.27 -40.59 67.68
N GLN A 53 -39.90 -41.53 66.81
CA GLN A 53 -40.42 -42.90 66.81
C GLN A 53 -39.66 -43.80 67.81
N PHE A 54 -38.55 -43.34 68.38
CA PHE A 54 -37.86 -44.05 69.45
C PHE A 54 -38.47 -43.74 70.82
N SER A 55 -38.98 -44.78 71.47
CA SER A 55 -39.60 -44.67 72.79
C SER A 55 -38.61 -44.37 73.92
N ASP A 56 -37.31 -44.54 73.68
CA ASP A 56 -36.23 -44.43 74.66
C ASP A 56 -35.23 -43.31 74.36
N VAL A 57 -35.57 -42.37 73.48
CA VAL A 57 -34.76 -41.20 73.12
C VAL A 57 -35.58 -39.93 73.37
N GLN A 58 -35.11 -39.06 74.25
CA GLN A 58 -35.81 -37.82 74.61
C GLN A 58 -35.08 -36.57 74.09
N PRO A 59 -35.80 -35.46 73.80
CA PRO A 59 -35.19 -34.20 73.35
C PRO A 59 -34.09 -33.64 74.25
N THR A 60 -34.08 -34.04 75.53
CA THR A 60 -33.07 -33.65 76.52
C THR A 60 -31.80 -34.50 76.48
N ASP A 61 -31.77 -35.61 75.75
CA ASP A 61 -30.61 -36.48 75.65
C ASP A 61 -29.50 -35.81 74.83
N TRP A 62 -28.25 -35.88 75.30
CA TRP A 62 -27.10 -35.28 74.62
C TRP A 62 -26.92 -35.79 73.17
N ALA A 63 -27.32 -37.03 72.90
CA ALA A 63 -27.22 -37.66 71.59
C ALA A 63 -28.40 -37.32 70.65
N TYR A 64 -29.45 -36.66 71.14
CA TYR A 64 -30.69 -36.40 70.40
C TYR A 64 -30.43 -35.66 69.07
N GLN A 65 -29.64 -34.59 69.11
CA GLN A 65 -29.34 -33.79 67.92
C GLN A 65 -28.46 -34.54 66.91
N ALA A 66 -27.55 -35.40 67.38
CA ALA A 66 -26.71 -36.22 66.52
C ALA A 66 -27.55 -37.30 65.82
N LEU A 67 -28.44 -37.96 66.55
CA LEU A 67 -29.35 -38.98 66.02
C LEU A 67 -30.40 -38.39 65.07
N SER A 68 -30.96 -37.21 65.37
CA SER A 68 -31.91 -36.51 64.49
C SER A 68 -31.26 -36.20 63.15
N ASN A 69 -30.04 -35.66 63.14
CA ASN A 69 -29.32 -35.44 61.89
C ASN A 69 -29.04 -36.76 61.14
N LEU A 70 -28.64 -37.82 61.84
CA LEU A 70 -28.31 -39.10 61.20
C LEU A 70 -29.54 -39.74 60.52
N ILE A 71 -30.69 -39.74 61.20
CA ILE A 71 -31.95 -40.34 60.72
C ILE A 71 -32.62 -39.47 59.67
N GLU A 72 -32.83 -38.19 59.97
CA GLU A 72 -33.69 -37.32 59.16
C GLU A 72 -32.94 -36.73 57.97
N ARG A 73 -31.63 -36.44 58.12
CA ARG A 73 -30.83 -35.84 57.05
C ARG A 73 -30.10 -36.87 56.20
N TYR A 74 -29.58 -37.94 56.82
CA TYR A 74 -28.80 -38.95 56.13
C TYR A 74 -29.55 -40.26 55.92
N GLY A 75 -30.78 -40.41 56.44
CA GLY A 75 -31.60 -41.61 56.27
C GLY A 75 -30.97 -42.86 56.90
N CYS A 76 -30.02 -42.67 57.80
CA CYS A 76 -29.16 -43.70 58.35
C CYS A 76 -29.51 -43.90 59.83
N VAL A 77 -29.61 -45.18 60.23
CA VAL A 77 -30.08 -45.74 61.52
C VAL A 77 -31.44 -46.42 61.37
N ALA A 78 -31.42 -47.75 61.45
CA ALA A 78 -32.58 -48.53 61.90
C ALA A 78 -32.33 -48.81 63.38
N GLY A 79 -33.19 -48.31 64.27
CA GLY A 79 -33.15 -48.79 65.65
C GLY A 79 -33.63 -50.24 65.71
N TYR A 80 -33.83 -50.75 66.91
CA TYR A 80 -34.30 -52.11 67.08
C TYR A 80 -35.77 -52.24 66.62
N PRO A 81 -36.21 -53.42 66.12
CA PRO A 81 -37.58 -53.63 65.62
C PRO A 81 -38.70 -53.32 66.61
N ASN A 82 -38.38 -53.17 67.89
CA ASN A 82 -39.29 -52.81 68.96
C ASN A 82 -39.41 -51.28 69.17
N GLY A 83 -38.91 -50.44 68.26
CA GLY A 83 -38.99 -48.97 68.37
C GLY A 83 -38.10 -48.38 69.46
N THR A 84 -36.95 -49.00 69.74
CA THR A 84 -35.95 -48.49 70.70
C THR A 84 -34.58 -48.32 70.06
N TYR A 85 -33.79 -47.36 70.52
CA TYR A 85 -32.41 -47.12 70.09
C TYR A 85 -31.38 -47.82 71.01
N ARG A 86 -31.72 -48.00 72.30
CA ARG A 86 -30.94 -48.63 73.37
C ARG A 86 -29.57 -48.00 73.62
N GLY A 87 -29.51 -46.66 73.63
CA GLY A 87 -28.26 -45.90 73.82
C GLY A 87 -27.56 -46.12 75.17
N ASN A 88 -28.26 -46.65 76.18
CA ASN A 88 -27.72 -46.91 77.53
C ASN A 88 -27.02 -48.28 77.68
N ARG A 89 -26.89 -49.05 76.58
CA ARG A 89 -26.19 -50.34 76.57
C ARG A 89 -24.93 -50.24 75.70
N ALA A 90 -23.87 -50.92 76.14
CA ALA A 90 -22.69 -51.13 75.30
C ALA A 90 -23.04 -51.95 74.04
N MET A 91 -22.70 -51.40 72.88
CA MET A 91 -22.86 -52.05 71.58
C MET A 91 -21.66 -52.97 71.29
N THR A 92 -21.89 -54.10 70.63
CA THR A 92 -20.82 -54.99 70.18
C THR A 92 -20.12 -54.43 68.94
N ARG A 93 -18.86 -54.81 68.72
CA ARG A 93 -18.10 -54.40 67.50
C ARG A 93 -18.80 -54.81 66.20
N TYR A 94 -19.56 -55.92 66.21
CA TYR A 94 -20.32 -56.41 65.06
C TYR A 94 -21.55 -55.55 64.78
N GLU A 95 -22.31 -55.17 65.81
CA GLU A 95 -23.45 -54.26 65.69
C GLU A 95 -22.99 -52.87 65.18
N ALA A 96 -21.85 -52.38 65.68
CA ALA A 96 -21.25 -51.12 65.22
C ALA A 96 -20.86 -51.17 63.73
N ALA A 97 -20.24 -52.26 63.28
CA ALA A 97 -19.82 -52.45 61.90
C ALA A 97 -21.03 -52.55 60.94
N ALA A 98 -22.10 -53.25 61.35
CA ALA A 98 -23.33 -53.35 60.58
C ALA A 98 -24.04 -51.99 60.42
N LEU A 99 -24.12 -51.21 61.52
CA LEU A 99 -24.69 -49.86 61.50
C LEU A 99 -23.87 -48.91 60.61
N LEU A 100 -22.54 -48.97 60.71
CA LEU A 100 -21.65 -48.16 59.90
C LEU A 100 -21.75 -48.52 58.41
N ASN A 101 -21.76 -49.81 58.08
CA ASN A 101 -21.86 -50.27 56.69
C ASN A 101 -23.19 -49.84 56.05
N ALA A 102 -24.31 -49.95 56.77
CA ALA A 102 -25.61 -49.47 56.32
C ALA A 102 -25.63 -47.94 56.07
N CYS A 103 -24.79 -47.18 56.78
CA CYS A 103 -24.67 -45.74 56.62
C CYS A 103 -23.80 -45.33 55.42
N LEU A 104 -22.71 -46.08 55.18
CA LEU A 104 -21.72 -45.77 54.14
C LEU A 104 -22.31 -45.87 52.72
N ASP A 105 -23.25 -46.79 52.50
CA ASP A 105 -23.96 -46.92 51.21
C ASP A 105 -24.82 -45.69 50.88
N ARG A 106 -25.27 -44.95 51.90
CA ARG A 106 -26.11 -43.75 51.71
C ARG A 106 -25.30 -42.46 51.58
N ILE A 107 -24.11 -42.41 52.18
CA ILE A 107 -23.19 -41.26 52.09
C ILE A 107 -22.42 -41.25 50.75
N THR A 108 -22.32 -42.41 50.07
CA THR A 108 -21.65 -42.55 48.76
C THR A 108 -22.60 -42.36 47.56
N GLU A 109 -23.88 -42.08 47.81
CA GLU A 109 -24.85 -41.88 46.75
C GLU A 109 -24.62 -40.52 46.08
N VAL A 110 -24.04 -40.59 44.88
CA VAL A 110 -23.97 -39.45 43.96
C VAL A 110 -25.39 -38.95 43.74
N THR A 111 -25.73 -37.80 44.35
CA THR A 111 -27.09 -37.25 44.30
C THR A 111 -27.51 -37.01 42.85
N ASP A 112 -28.79 -37.13 42.56
CA ASP A 112 -29.32 -36.92 41.21
C ASP A 112 -29.04 -35.50 40.69
N GLU A 113 -28.89 -34.53 41.60
CA GLU A 113 -28.46 -33.16 41.30
C GLU A 113 -27.02 -33.12 40.78
N LEU A 114 -26.10 -33.88 41.40
CA LEU A 114 -24.71 -33.97 40.95
C LEU A 114 -24.62 -34.68 39.59
N LYS A 115 -25.39 -35.77 39.38
CA LYS A 115 -25.48 -36.45 38.08
C LYS A 115 -26.04 -35.51 36.99
N ARG A 116 -27.04 -34.70 37.33
CA ARG A 116 -27.60 -33.69 36.41
C ARG A 116 -26.57 -32.62 36.07
N LEU A 117 -25.85 -32.09 37.06
CA LEU A 117 -24.78 -31.11 36.85
C LEU A 117 -23.66 -31.67 35.99
N MET A 118 -23.23 -32.91 36.23
CA MET A 118 -22.21 -33.57 35.41
C MET A 118 -22.67 -33.73 33.96
N LYS A 119 -23.93 -34.12 33.74
CA LYS A 119 -24.52 -34.24 32.40
C LYS A 119 -24.66 -32.89 31.68
N GLU A 120 -25.05 -31.84 32.41
CA GLU A 120 -25.09 -30.46 31.89
C GLU A 120 -23.68 -29.97 31.55
N PHE A 121 -22.69 -30.25 32.40
CA PHE A 121 -21.30 -29.89 32.19
C PHE A 121 -20.68 -30.62 31.00
N GLU A 122 -20.93 -31.93 30.83
CA GLU A 122 -20.51 -32.70 29.65
C GLU A 122 -21.08 -32.13 28.35
N ARG A 123 -22.35 -31.73 28.37
CA ARG A 123 -23.01 -31.09 27.21
C ARG A 123 -22.36 -29.75 26.87
N GLU A 124 -22.13 -28.89 27.86
CA GLU A 124 -21.47 -27.59 27.66
C GLU A 124 -20.02 -27.74 27.18
N LEU A 125 -19.31 -28.76 27.67
CA LEU A 125 -17.94 -29.06 27.25
C LEU A 125 -17.90 -29.57 25.80
N ALA A 126 -18.88 -30.38 25.39
CA ALA A 126 -19.05 -30.80 24.00
C ALA A 126 -19.38 -29.61 23.07
N ILE A 127 -20.25 -28.69 23.49
CA ILE A 127 -20.55 -27.46 22.75
C ILE A 127 -19.30 -26.59 22.63
N THR A 128 -18.54 -26.43 23.71
CA THR A 128 -17.32 -25.63 23.73
C THR A 128 -16.24 -26.22 22.83
N ARG A 129 -16.03 -27.54 22.86
CA ARG A 129 -15.15 -28.23 21.90
C ARG A 129 -15.59 -28.00 20.46
N GLY A 130 -16.88 -28.19 20.15
CA GLY A 130 -17.40 -27.92 18.80
C GLY A 130 -17.20 -26.47 18.35
N ARG A 131 -17.30 -25.50 19.27
CA ARG A 131 -16.98 -24.09 18.98
C ARG A 131 -15.49 -23.87 18.75
N VAL A 132 -14.62 -24.49 19.56
CA VAL A 132 -13.15 -24.44 19.40
C VAL A 132 -12.75 -25.09 18.09
N ASP A 133 -13.23 -26.29 17.77
CA ASP A 133 -12.98 -26.99 16.51
C ASP A 133 -13.46 -26.18 15.31
N GLY A 134 -14.65 -25.56 15.42
CA GLY A 134 -15.18 -24.66 14.39
C GLY A 134 -14.37 -23.35 14.24
N LEU A 135 -13.81 -22.83 15.33
CA LEU A 135 -12.90 -21.68 15.33
C LEU A 135 -11.55 -22.06 14.73
N GLU A 136 -10.97 -23.21 15.09
CA GLU A 136 -9.74 -23.74 14.52
C GLU A 136 -9.90 -24.04 13.03
N ALA A 137 -11.03 -24.61 12.61
CA ALA A 137 -11.35 -24.82 11.20
C ALA A 137 -11.46 -23.50 10.44
N LYS A 138 -12.15 -22.48 11.00
CA LYS A 138 -12.21 -21.13 10.42
C LYS A 138 -10.84 -20.44 10.38
N VAL A 139 -10.02 -20.61 11.41
CA VAL A 139 -8.64 -20.09 11.44
C VAL A 139 -7.78 -20.81 10.41
N GLY A 140 -7.93 -22.12 10.26
CA GLY A 140 -7.25 -22.93 9.26
C GLY A 140 -7.67 -22.56 7.83
N GLU A 141 -8.96 -22.33 7.59
CA GLU A 141 -9.48 -21.82 6.32
C GLU A 141 -8.98 -20.40 6.03
N LEU A 142 -8.94 -19.52 7.03
CA LEU A 142 -8.38 -18.17 6.92
C LEU A 142 -6.86 -18.19 6.68
N GLN A 143 -6.12 -19.10 7.31
CA GLN A 143 -4.68 -19.30 7.05
C GLN A 143 -4.43 -19.92 5.67
N ALA A 144 -5.27 -20.86 5.23
CA ALA A 144 -5.21 -21.44 3.89
C ALA A 144 -5.57 -20.41 2.81
N THR A 145 -6.49 -19.48 3.10
CA THR A 145 -6.83 -18.35 2.23
C THR A 145 -5.91 -17.13 2.39
N GLN A 146 -5.02 -17.07 3.39
CA GLN A 146 -3.94 -16.07 3.45
C GLN A 146 -2.88 -16.27 2.36
N PHE A 147 -2.88 -17.41 1.68
CA PHE A 147 -2.16 -17.64 0.42
C PHE A 147 -2.96 -17.24 -0.83
N SER A 148 -4.14 -16.62 -0.68
CA SER A 148 -4.90 -16.11 -1.82
C SER A 148 -4.23 -14.86 -2.38
N THR A 149 -3.70 -14.97 -3.59
CA THR A 149 -3.21 -13.87 -4.40
C THR A 149 -4.36 -12.89 -4.65
N THR A 150 -4.53 -11.92 -3.75
CA THR A 150 -5.63 -10.97 -3.87
C THR A 150 -5.27 -9.97 -4.95
N THR A 151 -5.87 -10.13 -6.13
CA THR A 151 -5.81 -9.13 -7.20
C THR A 151 -6.91 -8.12 -7.00
N LYS A 152 -6.56 -6.85 -6.80
CA LYS A 152 -7.51 -5.74 -6.72
C LYS A 152 -7.52 -4.99 -8.05
N LEU A 153 -8.69 -4.90 -8.66
CA LEU A 153 -8.94 -4.00 -9.78
C LEU A 153 -9.21 -2.59 -9.24
N ARG A 154 -8.51 -1.58 -9.78
CA ARG A 154 -8.82 -0.17 -9.56
C ARG A 154 -8.82 0.56 -10.90
N GLY A 155 -9.88 1.28 -11.19
CA GLY A 155 -10.07 2.02 -12.43
C GLY A 155 -10.15 3.52 -12.21
N PHE A 156 -9.67 4.28 -13.18
CA PHE A 156 -10.17 5.63 -13.37
C PHE A 156 -10.20 6.04 -14.83
N THR A 157 -11.13 6.93 -15.13
CA THR A 157 -11.32 7.52 -16.46
C THR A 157 -11.27 9.03 -16.32
N ARG A 158 -10.50 9.69 -17.18
CA ARG A 158 -10.46 11.16 -17.26
C ARG A 158 -10.98 11.59 -18.62
N PHE A 159 -11.95 12.49 -18.61
CA PHE A 159 -12.48 13.20 -19.76
C PHE A 159 -11.93 14.61 -19.75
N VAL A 160 -11.36 15.07 -20.85
CA VAL A 160 -10.70 16.38 -20.97
C VAL A 160 -11.24 17.11 -22.18
N LEU A 161 -12.08 18.11 -21.93
CA LEU A 161 -12.47 19.10 -22.92
C LEU A 161 -11.55 20.31 -22.78
N GLY A 162 -10.88 20.73 -23.84
CA GLY A 162 -9.95 21.86 -23.76
C GLY A 162 -9.82 22.66 -25.05
N ALA A 163 -9.51 23.95 -24.90
CA ALA A 163 -9.28 24.90 -25.98
C ALA A 163 -8.02 25.74 -25.74
N ASN A 164 -7.42 26.22 -26.83
CA ASN A 164 -6.24 27.08 -26.83
C ASN A 164 -6.48 28.35 -27.66
N SER A 165 -6.04 29.49 -27.14
CA SER A 165 -5.93 30.75 -27.87
C SER A 165 -4.45 31.11 -28.02
N PHE A 166 -3.95 31.05 -29.25
CA PHE A 166 -2.57 31.42 -29.59
C PHE A 166 -2.52 32.89 -30.02
N THR A 167 -1.60 33.65 -29.43
CA THR A 167 -1.40 35.08 -29.69
C THR A 167 0.07 35.39 -29.89
N GLY A 168 0.38 36.41 -30.70
CA GLY A 168 1.77 36.70 -31.04
C GLY A 168 1.93 37.39 -32.38
N THR A 169 3.17 37.38 -32.88
CA THR A 169 3.55 37.81 -34.23
C THR A 169 3.59 36.60 -35.18
N ASN A 170 3.89 36.80 -36.47
CA ASN A 170 3.84 35.76 -37.51
C ASN A 170 2.43 35.15 -37.63
N THR A 171 1.47 36.02 -37.96
CA THR A 171 0.04 35.69 -38.09
C THR A 171 -0.43 35.70 -39.54
N ALA A 172 0.48 35.90 -40.49
CA ALA A 172 0.13 35.97 -41.90
C ALA A 172 -0.41 34.61 -42.39
N ALA A 173 -1.31 34.63 -43.37
CA ALA A 173 -1.87 33.41 -43.94
C ALA A 173 -0.80 32.50 -44.57
N GLY A 174 0.31 33.07 -45.07
CA GLY A 174 1.44 32.30 -45.59
C GLY A 174 2.24 31.54 -44.52
N ASP A 175 2.11 31.90 -43.25
CA ASP A 175 2.86 31.28 -42.14
C ASP A 175 2.19 29.99 -41.61
N VAL A 176 1.04 29.55 -42.16
CA VAL A 176 0.22 28.44 -41.62
C VAL A 176 0.90 27.07 -41.64
N ASP A 177 1.89 26.89 -42.52
CA ASP A 177 2.72 25.68 -42.60
C ASP A 177 4.16 25.93 -42.12
N THR A 178 4.46 27.14 -41.64
CA THR A 178 5.75 27.47 -41.05
C THR A 178 5.74 27.14 -39.56
N ALA A 179 6.50 26.12 -39.15
CA ALA A 179 6.57 25.70 -37.76
C ALA A 179 6.91 26.87 -36.80
N TYR A 180 6.39 26.80 -35.58
CA TYR A 180 6.60 27.78 -34.50
C TYR A 180 5.99 29.17 -34.71
N THR A 181 5.36 29.46 -35.86
CA THR A 181 4.60 30.71 -36.05
C THR A 181 3.26 30.68 -35.32
N THR A 182 2.72 31.85 -35.00
CA THR A 182 1.37 31.95 -34.41
C THR A 182 0.30 31.43 -35.38
N ALA A 183 0.45 31.69 -36.69
CA ALA A 183 -0.44 31.18 -37.73
C ALA A 183 -0.49 29.65 -37.75
N PHE A 184 0.67 28.97 -37.73
CA PHE A 184 0.75 27.51 -37.67
C PHE A 184 0.04 26.95 -36.44
N LYS A 185 0.26 27.53 -35.26
CA LYS A 185 -0.39 27.06 -34.03
C LYS A 185 -1.90 27.23 -34.08
N LYS A 186 -2.40 28.37 -34.58
CA LYS A 186 -3.84 28.57 -34.79
C LYS A 186 -4.42 27.52 -35.75
N ALA A 187 -3.77 27.30 -36.89
CA ALA A 187 -4.25 26.38 -37.92
C ALA A 187 -4.18 24.90 -37.51
N LYS A 188 -3.10 24.48 -36.83
CA LYS A 188 -2.83 23.05 -36.55
C LYS A 188 -3.12 22.63 -35.11
N ARG A 189 -3.30 23.58 -34.18
CA ARG A 189 -3.45 23.31 -32.72
C ARG A 189 -4.52 24.15 -32.03
N GLY A 190 -5.20 25.06 -32.74
CA GLY A 190 -6.19 25.98 -32.18
C GLY A 190 -7.59 25.38 -31.95
N ALA A 191 -7.82 24.14 -32.40
CA ALA A 191 -9.12 23.49 -32.25
C ALA A 191 -9.43 23.16 -30.78
N THR A 192 -10.71 23.25 -30.42
CA THR A 192 -11.21 22.66 -29.17
C THR A 192 -11.23 21.14 -29.31
N THR A 193 -10.66 20.42 -28.35
CA THR A 193 -10.59 18.95 -28.39
C THR A 193 -11.28 18.34 -27.19
N PHE A 194 -11.90 17.18 -27.39
CA PHE A 194 -12.43 16.36 -26.31
C PHE A 194 -11.75 14.99 -26.33
N ASN A 195 -10.95 14.70 -25.31
CA ASN A 195 -10.10 13.51 -25.21
C ASN A 195 -10.37 12.73 -23.93
N TYR A 196 -9.88 11.48 -23.87
CA TYR A 196 -9.93 10.66 -22.66
C TYR A 196 -8.67 9.86 -22.35
N ASP A 197 -8.49 9.55 -21.07
CA ASP A 197 -7.46 8.65 -20.51
C ASP A 197 -8.14 7.60 -19.62
N GLN A 198 -8.13 6.34 -20.04
CA GLN A 198 -8.65 5.21 -19.28
C GLN A 198 -7.49 4.44 -18.67
N ARG A 199 -7.55 4.16 -17.36
CA ARG A 199 -6.54 3.36 -16.65
C ARG A 199 -7.23 2.27 -15.81
N LEU A 200 -6.78 1.03 -15.97
CA LEU A 200 -7.21 -0.12 -15.18
C LEU A 200 -5.98 -0.77 -14.56
N TYR A 201 -5.86 -0.66 -13.24
CA TYR A 201 -4.80 -1.26 -12.45
C TYR A 201 -5.26 -2.61 -11.92
N LEU A 202 -4.49 -3.65 -12.21
CA LEU A 202 -4.56 -4.96 -11.58
C LEU A 202 -3.38 -5.03 -10.62
N ASP A 203 -3.66 -4.85 -9.33
CA ASP A 203 -2.66 -4.90 -8.26
C ASP A 203 -2.79 -6.24 -7.53
N THR A 204 -1.82 -7.14 -7.72
CA THR A 204 -1.76 -8.46 -7.08
C THR A 204 -0.69 -8.47 -5.99
N SER A 205 -0.96 -9.10 -4.85
CA SER A 205 0.02 -9.34 -3.79
C SER A 205 0.04 -10.83 -3.44
N PHE A 206 1.24 -11.41 -3.32
CA PHE A 206 1.46 -12.82 -2.98
C PHE A 206 1.81 -13.01 -1.50
N THR A 207 2.31 -11.96 -0.83
CA THR A 207 2.81 -11.99 0.56
C THR A 207 2.14 -10.95 1.47
N GLY A 208 1.27 -10.10 0.93
CA GLY A 208 0.67 -8.95 1.61
C GLY A 208 1.57 -7.71 1.70
N LYS A 209 2.86 -7.82 1.36
CA LYS A 209 3.85 -6.71 1.39
C LYS A 209 4.46 -6.38 0.02
N ASP A 210 4.25 -7.25 -0.95
CA ASP A 210 4.69 -7.16 -2.34
C ASP A 210 3.56 -6.67 -3.25
N LEU A 211 3.93 -6.21 -4.45
CA LEU A 211 3.01 -5.70 -5.46
C LEU A 211 3.47 -6.14 -6.85
N LEU A 212 2.70 -7.01 -7.49
CA LEU A 212 2.72 -7.16 -8.94
C LEU A 212 1.66 -6.23 -9.53
N ARG A 213 2.10 -5.26 -10.34
CA ARG A 213 1.21 -4.29 -10.99
C ARG A 213 1.17 -4.52 -12.49
N THR A 214 -0.05 -4.74 -13.00
CA THR A 214 -0.37 -4.61 -14.42
C THR A 214 -1.28 -3.40 -14.63
N LEU A 215 -0.88 -2.47 -15.48
CA LEU A 215 -1.74 -1.35 -15.89
C LEU A 215 -2.17 -1.54 -17.34
N LEU A 216 -3.47 -1.64 -17.58
CA LEU A 216 -4.05 -1.49 -18.91
C LEU A 216 -4.44 -0.04 -19.13
N ARG A 217 -4.09 0.53 -20.29
CA ARG A 217 -4.35 1.95 -20.59
C ARG A 217 -4.82 2.14 -22.02
N ALA A 218 -5.74 3.08 -22.22
CA ALA A 218 -6.18 3.55 -23.53
C ALA A 218 -6.40 5.07 -23.51
N GLY A 219 -6.27 5.70 -24.68
CA GLY A 219 -6.53 7.13 -24.85
C GLY A 219 -6.43 7.55 -26.32
N ASN A 220 -6.76 8.82 -26.59
CA ASN A 220 -6.88 9.36 -27.95
C ASN A 220 -6.27 10.77 -28.11
N PHE A 221 -5.24 11.09 -27.32
CA PHE A 221 -4.69 12.44 -27.29
C PHE A 221 -3.74 12.76 -28.46
N GLN A 222 -3.36 11.81 -29.32
CA GLN A 222 -2.21 12.00 -30.21
C GLN A 222 -2.29 13.24 -31.09
N LEU A 223 -3.46 13.53 -31.66
CA LEU A 223 -3.70 14.68 -32.56
C LEU A 223 -4.09 15.97 -31.81
N SER A 224 -4.22 15.93 -30.49
CA SER A 224 -4.57 17.11 -29.70
C SER A 224 -3.35 17.98 -29.40
N ALA A 225 -3.56 19.29 -29.26
CA ALA A 225 -2.55 20.22 -28.75
C ALA A 225 -1.96 19.77 -27.41
N TYR A 226 -2.74 19.04 -26.61
CA TYR A 226 -2.39 18.53 -25.28
C TYR A 226 -1.44 17.32 -25.28
N ASN A 227 -0.93 16.88 -26.43
CA ASN A 227 0.07 15.81 -26.50
C ASN A 227 1.47 16.29 -26.93
N TYR A 228 1.66 17.59 -27.13
CA TYR A 228 2.90 18.14 -27.68
C TYR A 228 3.56 19.19 -26.77
N GLY A 229 4.90 19.17 -26.74
CA GLY A 229 5.72 20.20 -26.11
C GLY A 229 5.33 20.52 -24.66
N LEU A 230 5.23 21.81 -24.38
CA LEU A 230 4.87 22.36 -23.06
C LEU A 230 3.37 22.35 -22.77
N LEU A 231 2.53 22.19 -23.80
CA LEU A 231 1.08 22.03 -23.65
C LEU A 231 0.67 20.63 -23.20
N LYS A 232 1.62 19.68 -23.15
CA LYS A 232 1.30 18.30 -22.82
C LYS A 232 0.70 18.17 -21.42
N LEU A 233 -0.49 17.57 -21.33
CA LEU A 233 -1.14 17.24 -20.07
C LEU A 233 -0.62 15.90 -19.50
N ASP A 234 -0.59 15.73 -18.18
CA ASP A 234 -0.29 14.45 -17.52
C ASP A 234 -1.18 13.28 -17.99
N PRO A 235 -2.51 13.43 -18.15
CA PRO A 235 -3.35 12.36 -18.70
C PRO A 235 -3.13 12.12 -20.19
N ALA A 236 -2.47 13.02 -20.93
CA ALA A 236 -2.40 12.92 -22.38
C ALA A 236 -1.63 11.69 -22.85
N PHE A 237 -2.35 10.76 -23.47
CA PHE A 237 -1.87 9.47 -23.89
C PHE A 237 -2.65 8.89 -25.06
N GLN A 238 -1.95 8.07 -25.85
CA GLN A 238 -2.49 7.20 -26.88
C GLN A 238 -1.49 6.05 -27.08
N GLU A 239 -1.98 4.84 -27.36
CA GLU A 239 -1.11 3.71 -27.70
C GLU A 239 -0.52 3.87 -29.11
N PRO A 240 0.68 3.34 -29.40
CA PRO A 240 1.28 3.39 -30.74
C PRO A 240 0.41 2.75 -31.83
N ALA A 241 -0.37 1.74 -31.48
CA ALA A 241 -1.29 1.05 -32.38
C ALA A 241 -2.47 1.91 -32.84
N GLY A 242 -2.73 3.06 -32.20
CA GLY A 242 -3.77 3.99 -32.60
C GLY A 242 -4.63 4.52 -31.45
N PRO A 243 -5.57 5.42 -31.75
CA PRO A 243 -6.52 5.92 -30.77
C PRO A 243 -7.43 4.79 -30.27
N ASN A 244 -7.80 4.87 -29.00
CA ASN A 244 -8.77 3.96 -28.36
C ASN A 244 -8.30 2.49 -28.24
N VAL A 245 -7.05 2.18 -28.56
CA VAL A 245 -6.47 0.85 -28.36
C VAL A 245 -6.05 0.69 -26.89
N VAL A 246 -6.36 -0.47 -26.31
CA VAL A 246 -5.91 -0.86 -24.97
C VAL A 246 -4.57 -1.56 -25.06
N GLY A 247 -3.59 -1.09 -24.29
CA GLY A 247 -2.27 -1.72 -24.19
C GLY A 247 -1.82 -1.98 -22.76
N VAL A 248 -0.83 -2.86 -22.61
CA VAL A 248 -0.14 -3.08 -21.33
C VAL A 248 0.83 -1.92 -21.11
N ASN A 249 0.42 -0.98 -20.28
CA ASN A 249 1.17 0.23 -19.98
C ASN A 249 2.15 0.06 -18.81
N ARG A 250 1.87 -0.79 -17.82
CA ARG A 250 2.82 -1.16 -16.78
C ARG A 250 2.81 -2.66 -16.54
N LEU A 251 3.98 -3.20 -16.26
CA LEU A 251 4.19 -4.57 -15.82
C LEU A 251 5.48 -4.63 -15.00
N PHE A 252 5.35 -4.62 -13.67
CA PHE A 252 6.47 -4.68 -12.75
C PHE A 252 6.08 -5.34 -11.42
N TYR A 253 7.08 -5.85 -10.72
CA TYR A 253 6.97 -6.47 -9.41
C TYR A 253 7.84 -5.71 -8.40
N ALA A 254 7.23 -5.30 -7.29
CA ALA A 254 7.86 -4.63 -6.17
C ALA A 254 7.82 -5.54 -4.94
N PHE A 255 8.93 -5.72 -4.25
CA PHE A 255 8.97 -6.56 -3.05
C PHE A 255 9.99 -6.05 -2.03
N PRO A 256 9.68 -6.15 -0.73
CA PRO A 256 10.63 -5.85 0.33
C PRO A 256 11.68 -6.96 0.46
N ALA A 257 12.91 -6.57 0.81
CA ALA A 257 13.97 -7.48 1.22
C ALA A 257 14.43 -7.09 2.63
N GLY A 258 13.97 -7.84 3.63
CA GLY A 258 14.08 -7.42 5.03
C GLY A 258 13.23 -6.19 5.33
N GLU A 259 13.61 -5.41 6.35
CA GLU A 259 12.78 -4.29 6.85
C GLU A 259 13.07 -2.96 6.15
N LYS A 260 14.26 -2.81 5.55
CA LYS A 260 14.77 -1.51 5.08
C LYS A 260 14.88 -1.40 3.57
N PHE A 261 15.03 -2.52 2.86
CA PHE A 261 15.15 -2.52 1.40
C PHE A 261 13.82 -2.84 0.75
N ASN A 262 13.56 -2.16 -0.36
CA ASN A 262 12.50 -2.52 -1.28
C ASN A 262 13.06 -2.49 -2.70
N PHE A 263 12.84 -3.57 -3.44
CA PHE A 263 13.29 -3.73 -4.81
C PHE A 263 12.12 -3.69 -5.77
N ASN A 264 12.40 -3.24 -6.99
CA ASN A 264 11.49 -3.22 -8.11
C ASN A 264 12.18 -3.82 -9.32
N VAL A 265 11.46 -4.64 -10.08
CA VAL A 265 11.90 -5.15 -11.38
C VAL A 265 10.70 -5.24 -12.30
N GLY A 266 10.86 -4.89 -13.58
CA GLY A 266 9.75 -4.99 -14.52
C GLY A 266 10.19 -4.91 -15.96
N ALA A 267 9.45 -5.60 -16.82
CA ALA A 267 9.59 -5.48 -18.27
C ALA A 267 9.02 -4.14 -18.79
N ARG A 268 8.08 -3.53 -18.05
CA ARG A 268 7.47 -2.22 -18.36
C ARG A 268 7.26 -1.43 -17.07
N VAL A 269 8.33 -0.85 -16.55
CA VAL A 269 8.37 0.01 -15.36
C VAL A 269 8.82 1.42 -15.73
N ARG A 270 8.48 2.41 -14.91
CA ARG A 270 8.94 3.78 -15.03
C ARG A 270 9.72 4.20 -13.79
N ILE A 271 10.66 5.13 -13.96
CA ILE A 271 11.54 5.63 -12.87
C ILE A 271 10.82 6.18 -11.63
N ASP A 272 9.54 6.56 -11.73
CA ASP A 272 8.73 7.14 -10.65
C ASP A 272 7.57 6.23 -10.21
N ASP A 273 7.54 4.97 -10.67
CA ASP A 273 6.58 3.99 -10.17
C ASP A 273 6.87 3.65 -8.68
N PRO A 274 5.88 3.14 -7.93
CA PRO A 274 6.02 2.86 -6.51
C PRO A 274 7.29 2.08 -6.14
N GLY A 275 8.11 2.65 -5.28
CA GLY A 275 9.35 2.04 -4.82
C GLY A 275 10.53 2.13 -5.79
N MET A 276 10.42 2.88 -6.88
CA MET A 276 11.56 3.25 -7.73
C MET A 276 12.31 4.48 -7.19
N LEU A 277 11.62 5.33 -6.43
CA LEU A 277 12.17 6.52 -5.76
C LEU A 277 11.98 6.42 -4.25
N ALA A 278 12.97 6.85 -3.48
CA ALA A 278 13.02 6.75 -2.03
C ALA A 278 11.81 7.40 -1.35
N ILE A 279 11.43 8.58 -1.83
CA ILE A 279 10.30 9.35 -1.29
C ILE A 279 9.30 9.78 -2.38
N GLY A 280 9.41 9.17 -3.57
CA GLY A 280 8.69 9.61 -4.76
C GLY A 280 9.21 10.95 -5.29
N VAL A 281 8.49 11.54 -6.25
CA VAL A 281 8.71 12.94 -6.64
C VAL A 281 8.24 13.83 -5.48
N PRO A 282 9.12 14.63 -4.84
CA PRO A 282 8.87 15.32 -3.57
C PRO A 282 8.06 16.63 -3.76
N SER A 283 6.98 16.51 -4.52
CA SER A 283 5.97 17.55 -4.74
C SER A 283 4.60 16.98 -4.40
N VAL A 284 3.83 17.76 -3.65
CA VAL A 284 2.40 17.48 -3.38
C VAL A 284 1.50 18.08 -4.45
N TYR A 285 1.99 19.08 -5.19
CA TYR A 285 1.29 19.72 -6.29
C TYR A 285 1.27 18.77 -7.52
N LYS A 286 0.19 18.00 -7.66
CA LYS A 286 0.00 17.02 -8.74
C LYS A 286 -1.44 17.06 -9.29
N PRO A 287 -1.87 18.17 -9.92
CA PRO A 287 -3.26 18.36 -10.31
C PRO A 287 -3.69 17.52 -11.52
N GLY A 288 -2.75 16.91 -12.23
CA GLY A 288 -3.02 16.18 -13.47
C GLY A 288 -3.22 17.10 -14.68
N LEU A 289 -2.73 18.33 -14.63
CA LEU A 289 -2.81 19.33 -15.70
C LEU A 289 -1.52 19.33 -16.53
N LEU A 290 -0.84 20.47 -16.70
CA LEU A 290 0.39 20.53 -17.47
C LEU A 290 1.42 19.58 -16.84
N ASP A 291 1.92 18.63 -17.63
CA ASP A 291 2.75 17.53 -17.16
C ASP A 291 4.04 18.05 -16.49
N PHE A 292 4.52 19.23 -16.89
CA PHE A 292 5.66 19.94 -16.31
C PHE A 292 5.53 20.11 -14.77
N PHE A 293 4.41 20.68 -14.31
CA PHE A 293 4.22 20.97 -12.88
C PHE A 293 4.07 19.72 -12.02
N THR A 294 3.78 18.56 -12.61
CA THR A 294 3.73 17.29 -11.89
C THR A 294 5.12 16.70 -11.56
N ARG A 295 6.19 17.31 -12.09
CA ARG A 295 7.59 16.83 -11.97
C ARG A 295 8.44 17.58 -10.96
N ALA A 296 7.81 18.23 -9.97
CA ALA A 296 8.50 19.12 -9.05
C ALA A 296 9.39 20.16 -9.77
N GLY A 297 9.00 20.60 -10.96
CA GLY A 297 9.72 21.61 -11.73
C GLY A 297 11.02 21.14 -12.36
N SER A 298 11.37 19.86 -12.23
CA SER A 298 12.66 19.30 -12.67
C SER A 298 12.44 18.10 -13.60
N PRO A 299 11.85 18.30 -14.80
CA PRO A 299 11.52 17.19 -15.69
C PRO A 299 12.74 16.46 -16.28
N GLY A 300 13.92 17.09 -16.28
CA GLY A 300 15.18 16.41 -16.64
C GLY A 300 15.59 15.35 -15.63
N VAL A 301 15.35 15.59 -14.34
CA VAL A 301 15.59 14.62 -13.27
C VAL A 301 14.51 13.54 -13.28
N TYR A 302 13.24 13.95 -13.20
CA TYR A 302 12.11 13.01 -13.16
C TYR A 302 11.60 12.66 -14.57
N ASN A 303 12.54 12.30 -15.46
CA ASN A 303 12.30 12.09 -16.89
C ASN A 303 11.46 10.83 -17.18
N LYS A 304 10.23 11.00 -17.69
CA LYS A 304 9.33 9.87 -18.06
C LYS A 304 9.79 9.05 -19.28
N SER A 305 10.85 9.45 -19.97
CA SER A 305 11.46 8.63 -21.03
C SER A 305 12.04 7.32 -20.50
N GLY A 306 12.42 7.29 -19.22
CA GLY A 306 12.77 6.07 -18.50
C GLY A 306 11.53 5.22 -18.26
N PHE A 307 11.00 4.63 -19.34
CA PHE A 307 9.84 3.76 -19.34
C PHE A 307 10.09 2.56 -20.26
N GLY A 308 10.19 1.37 -19.68
CA GLY A 308 10.52 0.14 -20.39
C GLY A 308 11.00 -0.93 -19.42
N ALA A 309 12.00 -1.72 -19.81
CA ALA A 309 12.57 -2.73 -18.93
C ALA A 309 13.52 -2.08 -17.91
N GLY A 310 13.42 -2.45 -16.65
CA GLY A 310 14.21 -1.80 -15.62
C GLY A 310 14.07 -2.40 -14.24
N PHE A 311 14.86 -1.84 -13.33
CA PHE A 311 14.89 -2.21 -11.93
C PHE A 311 15.31 -1.04 -11.06
N GLY A 312 15.05 -1.15 -9.77
CA GLY A 312 15.44 -0.14 -8.80
C GLY A 312 15.39 -0.67 -7.37
N GLY A 313 16.05 0.07 -6.49
CA GLY A 313 16.09 -0.23 -5.07
C GLY A 313 15.92 1.05 -4.26
N THR A 314 15.19 0.95 -3.16
CA THR A 314 15.10 1.98 -2.13
C THR A 314 15.59 1.42 -0.81
N TYR A 315 16.36 2.21 -0.08
CA TYR A 315 16.81 1.91 1.27
C TYR A 315 16.31 2.99 2.24
N LYS A 316 15.55 2.57 3.24
CA LYS A 316 14.98 3.46 4.27
C LYS A 316 15.89 3.52 5.49
N THR A 317 15.81 4.64 6.22
CA THR A 317 16.55 4.86 7.47
C THR A 317 18.06 4.84 7.25
N LEU A 318 18.51 5.61 6.26
CA LEU A 318 19.92 5.78 5.93
C LEU A 318 20.66 6.39 7.13
N LEU A 319 21.86 5.85 7.44
CA LEU A 319 22.66 6.24 8.62
C LEU A 319 21.91 6.11 9.97
N GLY A 320 20.85 5.32 10.05
CA GLY A 320 20.02 5.23 11.26
C GLY A 320 19.04 6.39 11.45
N ILE A 321 19.01 7.36 10.53
CA ILE A 321 18.17 8.56 10.63
C ILE A 321 16.78 8.25 10.09
N LYS A 322 15.77 8.30 10.97
CA LYS A 322 14.37 8.12 10.57
C LYS A 322 13.94 9.21 9.58
N GLY A 323 13.31 8.81 8.49
CA GLY A 323 12.86 9.72 7.43
C GLY A 323 13.89 9.95 6.32
N LEU A 324 15.18 9.68 6.56
CA LEU A 324 16.22 9.73 5.52
C LEU A 324 16.22 8.43 4.72
N ALA A 325 16.12 8.52 3.40
CA ALA A 325 16.08 7.39 2.49
C ALA A 325 16.85 7.68 1.21
N ILE A 326 17.43 6.64 0.62
CA ILE A 326 18.14 6.71 -0.65
C ILE A 326 17.54 5.70 -1.63
N SER A 327 17.54 6.04 -2.91
CA SER A 327 17.16 5.12 -3.97
C SER A 327 18.06 5.27 -5.17
N SER A 328 18.20 4.18 -5.92
CA SER A 328 18.81 4.19 -7.23
C SER A 328 18.01 3.26 -8.15
N ASN A 329 17.82 3.66 -9.40
CA ASN A 329 17.13 2.87 -10.39
C ASN A 329 17.76 3.02 -11.78
N TYR A 330 17.42 2.08 -12.66
CA TYR A 330 17.78 2.04 -14.07
C TYR A 330 16.55 1.58 -14.87
N VAL A 331 16.20 2.31 -15.93
CA VAL A 331 15.14 1.92 -16.86
C VAL A 331 15.60 2.18 -18.29
N SER A 332 15.49 1.18 -19.16
CA SER A 332 15.74 1.28 -20.60
C SER A 332 14.43 1.16 -21.39
N ALA A 333 14.19 2.12 -22.28
CA ALA A 333 13.01 2.15 -23.14
C ALA A 333 13.03 1.08 -24.25
N ASP A 334 14.23 0.62 -24.58
CA ASP A 334 14.57 -0.33 -25.64
C ASP A 334 15.16 -1.63 -25.06
N GLY A 335 14.87 -1.94 -23.80
CA GLY A 335 15.44 -3.09 -23.11
C GLY A 335 14.96 -4.45 -23.63
N SER A 336 13.97 -4.46 -24.52
CA SER A 336 13.51 -5.65 -25.25
C SER A 336 14.28 -5.90 -26.55
N ASP A 337 15.11 -4.95 -27.00
CA ASP A 337 15.99 -5.14 -28.16
C ASP A 337 17.24 -5.94 -27.74
N GLY A 338 17.50 -7.05 -28.42
CA GLY A 338 18.65 -7.91 -28.16
C GLY A 338 19.96 -7.40 -28.76
N ASN A 339 19.93 -6.35 -29.59
CA ASN A 339 21.12 -5.78 -30.21
C ASN A 339 21.77 -4.71 -29.30
N PRO A 340 22.98 -4.95 -28.76
CA PRO A 340 23.63 -4.04 -27.82
C PRO A 340 24.06 -2.69 -28.42
N SER A 341 24.03 -2.56 -29.76
CA SER A 341 24.33 -1.29 -30.46
C SER A 341 23.11 -0.37 -30.61
N THR A 342 21.90 -0.91 -30.47
CA THR A 342 20.64 -0.17 -30.66
C THR A 342 19.70 -0.21 -29.47
N GLY A 343 19.94 -1.10 -28.50
CA GLY A 343 19.13 -1.21 -27.30
C GLY A 343 19.67 -2.23 -26.29
N GLY A 344 18.76 -2.85 -25.54
CA GLY A 344 19.09 -3.76 -24.44
C GLY A 344 19.23 -3.04 -23.09
N ILE A 345 19.54 -3.80 -22.05
CA ILE A 345 19.71 -3.28 -20.68
C ILE A 345 21.21 -3.14 -20.40
N MET A 346 21.62 -1.97 -19.89
CA MET A 346 23.00 -1.66 -19.50
C MET A 346 24.03 -1.77 -20.65
N THR A 347 23.61 -1.47 -21.87
CA THR A 347 24.46 -1.43 -23.07
C THR A 347 24.74 0.01 -23.49
N GLY A 348 25.77 0.23 -24.33
CA GLY A 348 26.05 1.54 -24.92
C GLY A 348 24.98 2.01 -25.92
N GLY A 349 24.23 1.08 -26.53
CA GLY A 349 23.10 1.39 -27.43
C GLY A 349 21.83 1.79 -26.70
N SER A 350 21.66 1.41 -25.43
CA SER A 350 20.41 1.61 -24.69
C SER A 350 19.99 3.07 -24.54
N ASN A 351 18.73 3.37 -24.82
CA ASN A 351 18.00 4.56 -24.40
C ASN A 351 17.54 4.35 -22.97
N SER A 352 18.36 4.82 -22.02
CA SER A 352 18.16 4.55 -20.61
C SER A 352 18.17 5.79 -19.74
N VAL A 353 17.50 5.69 -18.61
CA VAL A 353 17.44 6.73 -17.57
C VAL A 353 17.69 6.06 -16.24
N SER A 354 18.66 6.60 -15.50
CA SER A 354 19.00 6.15 -14.15
C SER A 354 18.84 7.30 -13.18
N VAL A 355 18.08 7.11 -12.11
CA VAL A 355 17.86 8.15 -11.10
C VAL A 355 18.37 7.68 -9.75
N THR A 356 19.26 8.48 -9.15
CA THR A 356 19.64 8.36 -7.74
C THR A 356 19.04 9.51 -6.97
N GLN A 357 18.26 9.21 -5.94
CA GLN A 357 17.57 10.20 -5.11
C GLN A 357 17.96 10.00 -3.64
N LEU A 358 18.35 11.09 -2.98
CA LEU A 358 18.43 11.20 -1.53
C LEU A 358 17.26 12.04 -1.05
N GLY A 359 16.39 11.45 -0.24
CA GLY A 359 15.17 12.07 0.25
C GLY A 359 15.09 12.07 1.77
N TYR A 360 14.52 13.13 2.33
CA TYR A 360 14.19 13.23 3.74
C TYR A 360 12.71 13.57 3.93
N LEU A 361 12.03 12.75 4.71
CA LEU A 361 10.65 12.98 5.18
C LEU A 361 10.69 13.40 6.65
N GLY A 362 10.39 14.67 6.88
CA GLY A 362 10.30 15.26 8.21
C GLY A 362 8.87 15.49 8.66
N LYS A 363 8.67 15.53 9.97
CA LYS A 363 7.43 15.96 10.62
C LYS A 363 7.73 17.13 11.54
N ASN A 364 6.71 17.93 11.81
CA ASN A 364 6.75 19.10 12.70
C ASN A 364 7.90 20.04 12.33
N THR A 365 7.82 20.68 11.15
CA THR A 365 8.82 21.67 10.71
C THR A 365 9.10 22.65 11.85
N PRO A 366 10.38 22.88 12.20
CA PRO A 366 10.73 23.86 13.22
C PRO A 366 10.13 25.24 12.85
N LEU A 367 9.55 25.93 13.84
CA LEU A 367 8.93 27.27 13.74
C LEU A 367 7.52 27.34 13.15
N ILE A 368 7.19 26.58 12.09
CA ILE A 368 5.91 26.71 11.37
C ILE A 368 5.02 25.47 11.43
N GLY A 369 5.47 24.39 12.08
CA GLY A 369 4.76 23.12 12.16
C GLY A 369 4.59 22.44 10.79
N GLY A 370 3.87 21.33 10.76
CA GLY A 370 3.54 20.62 9.52
C GLY A 370 4.58 19.59 9.07
N ASN A 371 4.24 18.85 8.03
CA ASN A 371 5.09 17.81 7.45
C ASN A 371 5.85 18.36 6.26
N TYR A 372 7.06 17.85 6.01
CA TYR A 372 7.85 18.26 4.86
C TYR A 372 8.58 17.08 4.22
N ALA A 373 8.83 17.23 2.93
CA ALA A 373 9.63 16.31 2.13
C ALA A 373 10.65 17.13 1.36
N ILE A 374 11.92 16.73 1.39
CA ILE A 374 12.98 17.36 0.59
C ILE A 374 13.76 16.25 -0.09
N ALA A 375 14.07 16.40 -1.38
CA ALA A 375 14.96 15.51 -2.09
C ALA A 375 15.98 16.26 -2.93
N ALA A 376 17.20 15.74 -2.94
CA ALA A 376 18.18 15.97 -3.99
C ALA A 376 18.24 14.73 -4.87
N ALA A 377 18.26 14.92 -6.18
CA ALA A 377 18.32 13.81 -7.12
C ALA A 377 19.25 14.12 -8.30
N TYR A 378 19.91 13.06 -8.75
CA TYR A 378 20.77 13.04 -9.92
C TYR A 378 20.22 12.04 -10.92
N THR A 379 20.23 12.41 -12.19
CA THR A 379 19.76 11.56 -13.28
C THR A 379 20.77 11.55 -14.40
N TYR A 380 21.21 10.36 -14.76
CA TYR A 380 21.95 10.11 -15.99
C TYR A 380 20.99 9.51 -17.01
N ALA A 381 20.82 10.18 -18.14
CA ALA A 381 19.95 9.73 -19.21
C ALA A 381 20.78 9.52 -20.49
N GLN A 382 21.01 8.26 -20.88
CA GLN A 382 21.81 7.88 -22.04
C GLN A 382 20.92 7.71 -23.26
N ASN A 383 21.33 8.27 -24.40
CA ASN A 383 20.58 8.21 -25.67
C ASN A 383 19.10 8.61 -25.51
N SER A 384 18.80 9.40 -24.48
CA SER A 384 17.46 9.70 -24.03
C SER A 384 17.25 11.19 -24.00
N LYS A 385 16.10 11.64 -24.51
CA LYS A 385 15.85 13.05 -24.76
C LYS A 385 15.40 13.76 -23.48
N LEU A 386 15.77 15.02 -23.33
CA LEU A 386 15.11 15.91 -22.37
C LEU A 386 13.65 16.10 -22.79
N HIS A 387 12.71 15.97 -21.86
CA HIS A 387 11.28 16.10 -22.12
C HIS A 387 10.68 17.30 -21.40
N ARG A 388 9.55 17.79 -21.92
CA ARG A 388 8.84 18.98 -21.41
C ARG A 388 9.71 20.23 -21.38
N ALA A 389 10.67 20.32 -22.29
CA ALA A 389 11.47 21.51 -22.53
C ALA A 389 10.82 22.39 -23.62
N THR A 390 11.32 23.61 -23.77
CA THR A 390 11.15 24.38 -25.02
C THR A 390 11.65 23.56 -26.22
N PRO A 391 11.20 23.85 -27.44
CA PRO A 391 11.73 23.21 -28.64
C PRO A 391 13.26 23.25 -28.75
N TYR A 392 13.89 24.37 -28.39
CA TYR A 392 15.35 24.47 -28.42
C TYR A 392 16.01 23.66 -27.29
N GLY A 393 15.49 23.71 -26.06
CA GLY A 393 15.97 22.86 -24.96
C GLY A 393 15.79 21.36 -25.24
N PHE A 394 14.72 20.98 -25.95
CA PHE A 394 14.50 19.61 -26.43
C PHE A 394 15.56 19.19 -27.44
N ASP A 395 15.88 20.04 -28.42
CA ASP A 395 16.93 19.76 -29.42
C ASP A 395 18.32 19.66 -28.78
N VAL A 396 18.64 20.56 -27.85
CA VAL A 396 19.90 20.50 -27.08
C VAL A 396 20.02 19.19 -26.31
N GLY A 397 18.94 18.74 -25.67
CA GLY A 397 18.90 17.47 -24.95
C GLY A 397 18.65 16.24 -25.83
N ARG A 398 18.58 16.37 -27.17
CA ARG A 398 18.13 15.30 -28.08
C ARG A 398 19.19 14.25 -28.39
N THR A 399 20.46 14.61 -28.32
CA THR A 399 21.56 13.73 -28.76
C THR A 399 22.59 13.61 -27.68
N GLY A 400 22.95 12.36 -27.39
CA GLY A 400 23.91 11.99 -26.36
C GLY A 400 23.29 11.74 -25.00
N SER A 401 24.10 12.01 -23.98
CA SER A 401 23.78 11.75 -22.59
C SER A 401 23.48 13.04 -21.85
N ASN A 402 22.46 13.02 -20.99
CA ASN A 402 22.05 14.15 -20.18
C ASN A 402 22.35 13.88 -18.71
N ASN A 403 23.02 14.83 -18.08
CA ASN A 403 23.30 14.83 -16.65
C ASN A 403 22.39 15.86 -15.98
N SER A 404 21.36 15.39 -15.28
CA SER A 404 20.36 16.25 -14.65
C SER A 404 20.48 16.23 -13.13
N TYR A 405 20.42 17.41 -12.54
CA TYR A 405 20.49 17.64 -11.10
C TYR A 405 19.23 18.37 -10.68
N GLY A 406 18.69 18.04 -9.51
CA GLY A 406 17.53 18.76 -9.01
C GLY A 406 17.40 18.69 -7.50
N VAL A 407 16.87 19.78 -6.97
CA VAL A 407 16.48 19.89 -5.57
C VAL A 407 15.01 20.28 -5.56
N SER A 408 14.22 19.54 -4.81
CA SER A 408 12.78 19.73 -4.76
C SER A 408 12.25 19.39 -3.38
N GLY A 409 11.17 20.05 -3.00
CA GLY A 409 10.57 19.81 -1.71
C GLY A 409 9.14 20.26 -1.64
N SER A 410 8.46 19.79 -0.61
CA SER A 410 7.09 20.16 -0.31
C SER A 410 6.88 20.31 1.18
N TRP A 411 5.94 21.17 1.53
CA TRP A 411 5.51 21.42 2.89
C TRP A 411 3.99 21.37 2.96
N ILE A 412 3.48 20.63 3.95
CA ILE A 412 2.07 20.46 4.25
C ILE A 412 1.86 21.05 5.65
N PRO A 413 1.12 22.16 5.80
CA PRO A 413 0.83 22.73 7.12
C PRO A 413 0.01 21.76 7.98
N GLU A 414 0.14 21.87 9.31
CA GLU A 414 -0.66 21.10 10.28
C GLU A 414 -2.17 21.36 10.12
N ASN A 415 -2.53 22.63 9.98
CA ASN A 415 -3.91 23.06 9.77
C ASN A 415 -4.08 23.45 8.30
N THR A 416 -4.71 22.57 7.53
CA THR A 416 -5.11 22.86 6.15
C THR A 416 -6.37 23.71 6.17
N GLY A 417 -6.35 24.82 5.44
CA GLY A 417 -7.43 25.80 5.37
C GLY A 417 -7.06 26.91 4.41
N TRP A 418 -6.90 28.14 4.89
CA TRP A 418 -6.42 29.26 4.08
C TRP A 418 -4.93 29.17 3.74
N ILE A 419 -4.14 28.43 4.53
CA ILE A 419 -2.71 28.20 4.27
C ILE A 419 -2.58 27.06 3.25
N PRO A 420 -1.98 27.31 2.07
CA PRO A 420 -1.78 26.27 1.08
C PRO A 420 -0.66 25.31 1.49
N THR A 421 -0.75 24.08 1.00
CA THR A 421 0.43 23.25 0.82
C THR A 421 1.34 23.86 -0.24
N VAL A 422 2.65 23.77 -0.04
CA VAL A 422 3.65 24.38 -0.92
C VAL A 422 4.49 23.28 -1.54
N SER A 423 4.77 23.39 -2.83
CA SER A 423 5.74 22.56 -3.55
C SER A 423 6.71 23.44 -4.31
N LEU A 424 7.99 23.17 -4.17
CA LEU A 424 9.07 23.90 -4.83
C LEU A 424 9.97 22.90 -5.54
N GLY A 425 10.56 23.32 -6.63
CA GLY A 425 11.69 22.59 -7.14
C GLY A 425 12.42 23.33 -8.24
N TRP A 426 13.68 22.93 -8.39
CA TRP A 426 14.62 23.47 -9.35
C TRP A 426 15.39 22.31 -9.98
N GLY A 427 15.67 22.42 -11.26
CA GLY A 427 16.39 21.42 -12.03
C GLY A 427 17.33 22.08 -13.03
N SER A 428 18.52 21.50 -13.16
CA SER A 428 19.52 21.87 -14.16
C SER A 428 19.96 20.62 -14.90
N THR A 429 20.04 20.69 -16.22
CA THR A 429 20.50 19.57 -17.06
C THR A 429 21.64 20.04 -17.94
N ASN A 430 22.76 19.31 -17.89
CA ASN A 430 23.87 19.44 -18.82
C ASN A 430 23.72 18.39 -19.91
N SER A 431 23.79 18.79 -21.16
CA SER A 431 23.62 17.91 -22.32
C SER A 431 24.94 17.74 -23.07
N GLU A 432 25.36 16.49 -23.27
CA GLU A 432 26.56 16.13 -24.02
C GLU A 432 26.19 15.90 -25.50
N ASN A 433 26.87 16.58 -26.45
CA ASN A 433 26.69 16.43 -27.90
C ASN A 433 25.32 16.86 -28.47
N ALA A 434 24.99 18.16 -28.38
CA ALA A 434 23.79 18.70 -29.01
C ALA A 434 23.80 18.54 -30.55
N THR A 435 22.64 18.18 -31.13
CA THR A 435 22.41 18.22 -32.58
C THR A 435 21.46 19.37 -32.87
N PHE A 436 21.85 20.24 -33.77
CA PHE A 436 20.95 21.26 -34.30
C PHE A 436 20.50 20.84 -35.70
N ARG A 437 19.19 20.71 -35.92
CA ARG A 437 18.60 20.27 -37.22
C ARG A 437 19.18 18.97 -37.80
N GLY A 438 19.64 18.05 -36.95
CA GLY A 438 20.21 16.77 -37.37
C GLY A 438 21.70 16.79 -37.74
N ILE A 439 22.37 17.94 -37.57
CA ILE A 439 23.82 18.06 -37.73
C ILE A 439 24.47 17.86 -36.34
N PRO A 440 25.37 16.86 -36.16
CA PRO A 440 26.12 16.68 -34.91
C PRO A 440 27.05 17.85 -34.64
N TYR A 441 26.89 18.51 -33.49
CA TYR A 441 27.87 19.46 -33.00
C TYR A 441 28.60 18.85 -31.81
N ARG A 442 29.93 18.71 -31.91
CA ARG A 442 30.76 18.54 -30.73
C ARG A 442 30.79 19.88 -30.00
N THR A 443 30.11 19.94 -28.87
CA THR A 443 30.26 21.04 -27.94
C THR A 443 31.41 20.68 -27.00
N ASP A 444 32.54 21.35 -27.10
CA ASP A 444 33.65 21.18 -26.15
C ASP A 444 33.27 21.66 -24.73
N ASN A 445 32.14 22.39 -24.60
CA ASN A 445 31.50 22.80 -23.35
C ASN A 445 29.99 22.46 -23.39
N TRP A 446 29.49 21.71 -22.40
CA TRP A 446 28.10 21.25 -22.35
C TRP A 446 27.08 22.39 -22.31
N ALA A 447 26.06 22.31 -23.16
CA ALA A 447 24.91 23.22 -23.09
C ALA A 447 24.08 22.91 -21.84
N LYS A 448 23.50 23.95 -21.24
CA LYS A 448 22.77 23.84 -19.97
C LYS A 448 21.34 24.31 -20.14
N THR A 449 20.42 23.53 -19.58
CA THR A 449 19.02 23.92 -19.42
C THR A 449 18.67 24.07 -17.95
N GLN A 450 17.78 25.01 -17.65
CA GLN A 450 17.30 25.27 -16.29
C GLN A 450 15.78 25.27 -16.24
N SER A 451 15.23 24.85 -15.11
CA SER A 451 13.81 24.78 -14.85
C SER A 451 13.52 24.98 -13.37
N TRP A 452 12.34 25.52 -13.05
CA TRP A 452 11.88 25.62 -11.68
C TRP A 452 10.36 25.72 -11.62
N MET A 453 9.80 25.39 -10.46
CA MET A 453 8.40 25.64 -10.17
C MET A 453 8.15 26.07 -8.72
N VAL A 454 7.05 26.77 -8.53
CA VAL A 454 6.36 26.98 -7.28
C VAL A 454 4.90 26.55 -7.48
N GLY A 455 4.42 25.63 -6.65
CA GLY A 455 3.06 25.14 -6.66
C GLY A 455 2.40 25.33 -5.30
N LEU A 456 1.18 25.86 -5.29
CA LEU A 456 0.35 26.04 -4.11
C LEU A 456 -0.93 25.23 -4.28
N GLN A 457 -1.33 24.51 -3.24
CA GLN A 457 -2.59 23.77 -3.25
C GLN A 457 -3.31 23.91 -1.91
N TRP A 458 -4.57 24.35 -1.99
CA TRP A 458 -5.51 24.45 -0.87
C TRP A 458 -6.42 23.22 -0.86
N ASN A 459 -6.52 22.59 0.30
CA ASN A 459 -7.55 21.59 0.57
C ASN A 459 -8.77 22.28 1.18
N ASP A 460 -9.96 21.73 0.93
CA ASP A 460 -11.24 22.26 1.41
C ASP A 460 -11.50 23.71 0.97
N ALA A 461 -11.07 24.05 -0.25
CA ALA A 461 -11.18 25.40 -0.80
C ALA A 461 -12.65 25.73 -1.13
N LEU A 462 -13.18 26.78 -0.51
CA LEU A 462 -14.58 27.25 -0.59
C LEU A 462 -15.63 26.28 -0.03
N ARG A 463 -15.43 24.97 -0.21
CA ARG A 463 -16.29 23.89 0.27
C ARG A 463 -15.45 22.69 0.66
N LYS A 464 -15.83 22.03 1.75
CA LYS A 464 -15.20 20.78 2.21
C LYS A 464 -15.21 19.72 1.10
N GLY A 465 -14.07 19.05 0.91
CA GLY A 465 -13.82 18.07 -0.16
C GLY A 465 -13.26 18.67 -1.45
N ASN A 466 -13.50 19.96 -1.71
CA ASN A 466 -13.01 20.63 -2.91
C ASN A 466 -11.57 21.09 -2.73
N LYS A 467 -10.83 21.17 -3.84
CA LYS A 467 -9.44 21.61 -3.84
C LYS A 467 -9.23 22.73 -4.82
N ALA A 468 -8.29 23.61 -4.53
CA ALA A 468 -7.84 24.62 -5.47
C ALA A 468 -6.33 24.58 -5.55
N GLY A 469 -5.77 25.02 -6.67
CA GLY A 469 -4.33 25.17 -6.76
C GLY A 469 -3.91 26.09 -7.88
N MET A 470 -2.68 26.55 -7.73
CA MET A 470 -1.96 27.30 -8.74
C MET A 470 -0.51 26.84 -8.81
N ALA A 471 0.10 26.94 -9.98
CA ALA A 471 1.55 26.85 -10.08
C ALA A 471 2.08 27.86 -11.06
N VAL A 472 3.33 28.28 -10.83
CA VAL A 472 4.12 29.13 -11.71
C VAL A 472 5.51 28.52 -11.84
N GLY A 473 6.12 28.66 -13.01
CA GLY A 473 7.46 28.15 -13.22
C GLY A 473 7.99 28.44 -14.62
N GLN A 474 9.19 27.95 -14.86
CA GLN A 474 9.84 27.96 -16.16
C GLN A 474 10.16 26.51 -16.52
N ALA A 475 9.67 26.07 -17.67
CA ALA A 475 10.05 24.76 -18.19
C ALA A 475 11.52 24.80 -18.62
N PRO A 476 12.20 23.64 -18.76
CA PRO A 476 13.57 23.59 -19.22
C PRO A 476 13.78 24.46 -20.46
N TYR A 477 14.48 25.57 -20.25
CA TYR A 477 14.94 26.49 -21.27
C TYR A 477 16.46 26.48 -21.29
N VAL A 478 17.06 26.72 -22.45
CA VAL A 478 18.52 26.84 -22.57
C VAL A 478 18.97 28.11 -21.86
N SER A 479 19.73 27.95 -20.79
CA SER A 479 20.32 29.05 -20.00
C SER A 479 21.75 29.37 -20.44
N ASP A 480 22.41 28.40 -21.06
CA ASP A 480 23.79 28.49 -21.54
C ASP A 480 23.92 27.61 -22.79
N ASN A 481 24.31 28.20 -23.91
CA ASN A 481 24.48 27.48 -25.18
C ASN A 481 25.71 26.54 -25.16
N GLY A 482 26.57 26.64 -24.15
CA GLY A 482 27.87 25.99 -24.16
C GLY A 482 28.84 26.67 -25.12
N GLY A 483 29.89 25.96 -25.51
CA GLY A 483 30.93 26.43 -26.43
C GLY A 483 30.79 25.81 -27.84
N GLY A 484 31.36 26.47 -28.84
CA GLY A 484 31.35 26.02 -30.25
C GLY A 484 30.22 26.64 -31.09
N SER A 485 30.04 26.16 -32.32
CA SER A 485 29.13 26.73 -33.33
C SER A 485 27.63 26.71 -32.98
N VAL A 486 27.24 26.05 -31.88
CA VAL A 486 25.87 26.09 -31.32
C VAL A 486 25.55 27.48 -30.75
N GLY A 487 26.56 28.19 -30.23
CA GLY A 487 26.42 29.55 -29.69
C GLY A 487 26.09 30.64 -30.74
N THR A 488 26.10 30.31 -32.02
CA THR A 488 25.95 31.27 -33.13
C THR A 488 24.74 31.00 -34.04
N VAL A 489 23.96 29.96 -33.77
CA VAL A 489 22.93 29.41 -34.69
C VAL A 489 21.74 30.37 -34.93
N ALA A 490 21.65 31.45 -34.16
CA ALA A 490 20.60 32.46 -34.30
C ALA A 490 21.12 33.90 -34.43
N GLY A 491 22.43 34.12 -34.57
CA GLY A 491 23.01 35.47 -34.55
C GLY A 491 22.98 36.17 -33.17
N ALA A 492 22.63 35.44 -32.11
CA ALA A 492 22.66 35.91 -30.73
C ALA A 492 23.61 35.04 -29.90
N SER A 493 24.60 35.67 -29.25
CA SER A 493 25.53 35.00 -28.32
C SER A 493 24.84 34.54 -27.02
N THR A 494 23.65 35.09 -26.73
CA THR A 494 22.84 34.77 -25.54
C THR A 494 21.58 34.01 -25.96
N PRO A 495 21.26 32.85 -25.33
CA PRO A 495 20.04 32.11 -25.62
C PRO A 495 18.79 32.97 -25.36
N MET A 496 17.82 32.94 -26.28
CA MET A 496 16.53 33.65 -26.15
C MET A 496 15.38 32.70 -25.83
N ASP A 497 15.67 31.69 -25.00
CA ASP A 497 14.83 30.50 -24.86
C ASP A 497 13.93 30.51 -23.62
N SER A 498 14.15 31.44 -22.70
CA SER A 498 13.38 31.53 -21.46
C SER A 498 11.88 31.65 -21.71
N ASN A 499 11.09 30.90 -20.95
CA ASN A 499 9.64 30.94 -20.97
C ASN A 499 9.09 31.19 -19.56
N THR A 500 7.80 31.44 -19.42
CA THR A 500 7.13 31.46 -18.11
C THR A 500 5.76 30.86 -18.27
N MET A 501 5.42 29.96 -17.35
CA MET A 501 4.20 29.18 -17.36
C MET A 501 3.48 29.37 -16.03
N TRP A 502 2.16 29.43 -16.09
CA TRP A 502 1.33 29.28 -14.90
C TRP A 502 0.04 28.54 -15.20
N GLU A 503 -0.53 27.92 -14.18
CA GLU A 503 -1.85 27.30 -14.23
C GLU A 503 -2.63 27.58 -12.94
N TRP A 504 -3.96 27.63 -13.07
CA TRP A 504 -4.93 27.74 -11.98
C TRP A 504 -6.01 26.70 -12.18
N TRP A 505 -6.50 26.12 -11.10
CA TRP A 505 -7.58 25.13 -11.16
C TRP A 505 -8.39 25.06 -9.87
N TYR A 506 -9.61 24.56 -10.03
CA TYR A 506 -10.52 24.25 -8.94
C TYR A 506 -11.12 22.87 -9.17
N GLU A 507 -10.92 21.93 -8.24
CA GLU A 507 -11.51 20.59 -8.27
C GLU A 507 -12.76 20.58 -7.41
N TYR A 508 -13.92 20.52 -8.07
CA TYR A 508 -15.21 20.32 -7.45
C TYR A 508 -15.48 18.81 -7.30
N GLN A 509 -15.57 18.35 -6.05
CA GLN A 509 -15.89 16.96 -5.73
C GLN A 509 -17.42 16.78 -5.78
N VAL A 510 -17.91 16.13 -6.83
CA VAL A 510 -19.36 15.90 -7.04
C VAL A 510 -19.86 14.79 -6.11
N SER A 511 -19.10 13.71 -6.02
CA SER A 511 -19.31 12.54 -5.14
C SER A 511 -17.96 11.90 -4.82
N ASP A 512 -17.91 10.85 -4.01
CA ASP A 512 -16.64 10.14 -3.71
C ASP A 512 -15.91 9.60 -4.96
N ASN A 513 -16.67 9.33 -6.02
CA ASN A 513 -16.18 8.70 -7.24
C ASN A 513 -16.05 9.67 -8.42
N ILE A 514 -16.60 10.87 -8.34
CA ILE A 514 -16.68 11.82 -9.47
C ILE A 514 -16.17 13.19 -9.06
N SER A 515 -15.23 13.74 -9.83
CA SER A 515 -14.78 15.12 -9.69
C SER A 515 -14.77 15.87 -11.03
N VAL A 516 -15.01 17.17 -10.98
CA VAL A 516 -14.98 18.08 -12.13
C VAL A 516 -13.99 19.19 -11.83
N LYS A 517 -13.05 19.42 -12.74
CA LYS A 517 -11.93 20.36 -12.58
C LYS A 517 -11.83 21.32 -13.76
N PRO A 518 -12.46 22.51 -13.68
CA PRO A 518 -12.05 23.62 -14.52
C PRO A 518 -10.61 24.04 -14.22
N ALA A 519 -9.86 24.33 -15.27
CA ALA A 519 -8.50 24.84 -15.19
C ALA A 519 -8.20 25.83 -16.31
N LEU A 520 -7.32 26.79 -16.01
CA LEU A 520 -6.79 27.77 -16.95
C LEU A 520 -5.28 27.75 -16.86
N TYR A 521 -4.60 28.02 -17.97
CA TYR A 521 -3.15 28.15 -17.99
C TYR A 521 -2.72 29.18 -19.02
N TYR A 522 -1.51 29.67 -18.82
CA TYR A 522 -0.84 30.57 -19.75
C TYR A 522 0.61 30.19 -19.87
N ILE A 523 1.13 30.28 -21.09
CA ILE A 523 2.55 30.09 -21.38
C ILE A 523 2.98 31.27 -22.23
N ASN A 524 3.91 32.05 -21.68
CA ASN A 524 4.70 33.02 -22.43
C ASN A 524 5.81 32.27 -23.16
N ASN A 525 6.15 32.75 -24.35
CA ASN A 525 7.23 32.21 -25.19
C ASN A 525 7.14 30.68 -25.34
N LEU A 526 5.99 30.19 -25.79
CA LEU A 526 5.67 28.75 -25.85
C LEU A 526 6.75 27.93 -26.55
N ASP A 527 7.20 28.40 -27.71
CA ASP A 527 8.21 27.72 -28.52
C ASP A 527 9.65 28.21 -28.23
N GLY A 528 9.87 28.95 -27.15
CA GLY A 528 11.20 29.41 -26.74
C GLY A 528 11.88 30.23 -27.83
N GLN A 529 13.18 29.99 -28.06
CA GLN A 529 13.97 30.71 -29.04
C GLN A 529 13.43 30.57 -30.48
N TYR A 530 12.84 29.42 -30.83
CA TYR A 530 12.27 29.22 -32.17
C TYR A 530 11.01 30.05 -32.39
N GLY A 531 10.24 30.32 -31.32
CA GLY A 531 9.09 31.23 -31.36
C GLY A 531 9.48 32.71 -31.46
N LYS A 532 10.78 33.06 -31.32
CA LYS A 532 11.28 34.45 -31.39
C LYS A 532 11.66 34.90 -32.80
N TYR A 533 11.79 34.01 -33.77
CA TYR A 533 12.12 34.40 -35.14
C TYR A 533 10.91 35.03 -35.85
N ASN A 534 11.04 36.28 -36.30
CA ASN A 534 10.00 37.01 -37.03
C ASN A 534 10.15 36.77 -38.53
N THR A 535 9.16 36.11 -39.14
CA THR A 535 9.23 35.71 -40.56
C THR A 535 9.12 36.89 -41.52
N SER A 536 8.52 38.01 -41.08
CA SER A 536 8.34 39.20 -41.91
C SER A 536 9.57 40.13 -41.89
N THR A 537 10.29 40.20 -40.77
CA THR A 537 11.44 41.11 -40.60
C THR A 537 12.80 40.41 -40.59
N GLY A 538 12.82 39.07 -40.46
CA GLY A 538 14.04 38.29 -40.26
C GLY A 538 14.71 38.48 -38.90
N ALA A 539 14.11 39.25 -37.99
CA ALA A 539 14.68 39.57 -36.68
C ALA A 539 14.19 38.62 -35.56
N TYR A 540 14.97 38.47 -34.49
CA TYR A 540 14.58 37.69 -33.30
C TYR A 540 13.78 38.52 -32.29
N ASN A 541 12.61 39.02 -32.72
CA ASN A 541 11.75 39.86 -31.89
C ASN A 541 10.27 39.44 -31.90
N ALA A 542 9.98 38.22 -32.36
CA ALA A 542 8.62 37.70 -32.39
C ALA A 542 8.05 37.49 -30.97
N LYS A 543 6.72 37.60 -30.87
CA LYS A 543 5.94 37.24 -29.68
C LYS A 543 5.22 35.93 -29.95
N ASP A 544 5.19 35.06 -28.94
CA ASP A 544 4.54 33.76 -29.02
C ASP A 544 3.98 33.39 -27.65
N ASN A 545 2.66 33.41 -27.51
CA ASN A 545 2.00 33.09 -26.25
C ASN A 545 0.77 32.21 -26.49
N VAL A 546 0.39 31.44 -25.47
CA VAL A 546 -0.85 30.67 -25.44
C VAL A 546 -1.57 30.89 -24.12
N PHE A 547 -2.87 31.16 -24.22
CA PHE A 547 -3.81 31.07 -23.12
C PHE A 547 -4.75 29.90 -23.39
N GLY A 548 -4.89 28.99 -22.45
CA GLY A 548 -5.74 27.83 -22.61
C GLY A 548 -6.62 27.57 -21.41
N GLY A 549 -7.71 26.89 -21.67
CA GLY A 549 -8.67 26.47 -20.66
C GLY A 549 -9.11 25.04 -20.92
N LEU A 550 -9.37 24.30 -19.85
CA LEU A 550 -9.89 22.96 -19.92
C LEU A 550 -10.86 22.65 -18.78
N LEU A 551 -11.73 21.68 -19.05
CA LEU A 551 -12.60 21.05 -18.08
C LEU A 551 -12.24 19.56 -18.03
N MET A 552 -11.75 19.11 -16.88
CA MET A 552 -11.41 17.72 -16.66
C MET A 552 -12.42 17.05 -15.73
N THR A 553 -13.09 16.01 -16.19
CA THR A 553 -13.96 15.17 -15.36
C THR A 553 -13.25 13.85 -15.06
N THR A 554 -13.19 13.45 -13.80
CA THR A 554 -12.57 12.19 -13.38
C THR A 554 -13.60 11.27 -12.74
N PHE A 555 -13.66 10.03 -13.22
CA PHE A 555 -14.45 8.93 -12.64
C PHE A 555 -13.49 7.92 -12.01
N ARG A 556 -13.80 7.44 -10.80
CA ARG A 556 -13.00 6.46 -10.05
C ARG A 556 -13.87 5.29 -9.64
N PHE A 557 -13.39 4.07 -9.85
CA PHE A 557 -14.14 2.85 -9.56
C PHE A 557 -13.22 1.68 -9.21
#